data_AF-A0A7C4TQX3-F1
#
_entry.id   AF-A0A7C4TQX3-F1
#
_cell.length_a   1.000
_cell.length_b   1.000
_cell.length_c   1.000
_cell.angle_alpha   90.00
_cell.angle_beta   90.00
_cell.angle_gamma   90.00
#
_symmetry.space_group_name_H-M   'P 1'
#
loop_
_entity.id
_entity.type
_entity.pdbx_description
1 polymer ?
#
loop_
_entity_poly.entity_id
_entity_poly.type
_entity_poly.pdbx_seq_one_letter_code
_entity_poly.pdbx_strand_id
1 'polypeptide(L)'
;MKGQQPVMRIPRITIAPTMANVETKSFMNSITLALSMNEGGQRVVKNIDPVTVAKKFLVRGFNISPAAAQLICSSQDPEAVIEEVCRKSKGNFIIGEEDVLNAINSVSSRRIEVKRHEPEENRHRIRVLKEVRSSMVEGKVEDFVAYFNSRLEKISRILRNRIQPTQIKNLGRFRGETVSVVGIVSNVFERSDHYVIELEDQTGTVNCIANGKNAEIARELLGDEVIGVTGTLRGNSILAERILFPDVPVNGERKEIDFGIVFISDTHFGSKDFLAENWKKFVQWLNCESDDERLNEIAEKVKYLILAGDVVDGVGVYPEQEKELAIIDIYEQYEFAAENLDGIRKEIDIIVAPGNHDAVRQAEPQPPLPKEFE
;
A
#
# COMPACT_ATOMS: atom_id res chain seq x y z
N MET A 1 -24.30 31.76 22.37
CA MET A 1 -22.86 31.53 22.17
C MET A 1 -22.55 30.05 22.41
N LYS A 2 -22.21 29.32 21.35
CA LYS A 2 -21.25 28.21 21.28
C LYS A 2 -21.15 27.87 19.79
N GLY A 3 -20.07 28.31 19.16
CA GLY A 3 -19.83 28.17 17.73
C GLY A 3 -19.49 26.72 17.38
N GLN A 4 -20.13 26.20 16.33
CA GLN A 4 -19.73 24.98 15.65
C GLN A 4 -18.53 25.28 14.75
N GLN A 5 -17.42 24.59 14.97
CA GLN A 5 -16.29 24.56 14.03
C GLN A 5 -16.67 23.70 12.80
N PRO A 6 -16.21 24.06 11.60
CA PRO A 6 -16.44 23.25 10.41
C PRO A 6 -15.61 21.95 10.47
N VAL A 7 -16.29 20.82 10.30
CA VAL A 7 -15.67 19.49 10.24
C VAL A 7 -14.93 19.36 8.91
N MET A 8 -13.62 19.20 8.97
CA MET A 8 -12.75 18.88 7.84
C MET A 8 -13.11 17.47 7.33
N ARG A 9 -13.48 17.34 6.05
CA ARG A 9 -13.72 16.03 5.44
C ARG A 9 -12.38 15.47 4.97
N ILE A 10 -11.86 14.52 5.74
CA ILE A 10 -10.72 13.66 5.37
C ILE A 10 -11.18 12.75 4.22
N PRO A 11 -10.37 12.52 3.17
CA PRO A 11 -10.65 11.49 2.17
C PRO A 11 -10.77 10.11 2.85
N ARG A 12 -11.65 9.23 2.35
CA ARG A 12 -11.84 7.90 2.94
C ARG A 12 -10.63 7.01 2.60
N ILE A 13 -9.66 6.95 3.49
CA ILE A 13 -8.60 5.94 3.46
C ILE A 13 -9.25 4.60 3.83
N THR A 14 -9.06 3.58 2.98
CA THR A 14 -9.49 2.21 3.29
C THR A 14 -8.25 1.42 3.66
N ILE A 15 -8.09 1.11 4.94
CA ILE A 15 -6.96 0.33 5.44
C ILE A 15 -7.28 -1.16 5.31
N ALA A 16 -6.42 -1.90 4.63
CA ALA A 16 -6.54 -3.34 4.46
C ALA A 16 -5.42 -4.06 5.23
N PRO A 17 -5.67 -5.25 5.82
CA PRO A 17 -4.60 -6.02 6.46
C PRO A 17 -3.67 -6.63 5.40
N THR A 18 -2.38 -6.70 5.73
CA THR A 18 -1.36 -7.35 4.90
C THR A 18 -1.42 -8.87 5.10
N MET A 19 -1.36 -9.63 4.01
CA MET A 19 -0.88 -11.02 4.02
C MET A 19 0.28 -11.09 3.03
N ALA A 20 1.49 -11.20 3.54
CA ALA A 20 2.69 -11.35 2.72
C ALA A 20 2.73 -12.74 2.07
N ASN A 21 3.00 -12.76 0.77
CA ASN A 21 3.57 -13.88 0.02
C ASN A 21 4.13 -13.32 -1.29
N VAL A 22 5.35 -12.75 -1.28
CA VAL A 22 6.11 -12.49 -2.50
C VAL A 22 7.61 -12.56 -2.21
N GLU A 23 8.32 -13.44 -2.93
CA GLU A 23 9.77 -13.38 -3.14
C GLU A 23 10.07 -12.34 -4.24
N THR A 24 10.97 -11.38 -3.99
CA THR A 24 11.47 -10.46 -5.01
C THR A 24 12.98 -10.39 -4.97
N LYS A 25 13.63 -11.22 -5.80
CA LYS A 25 15.02 -11.01 -6.21
C LYS A 25 15.04 -10.13 -7.46
N SER A 26 15.95 -9.16 -7.43
CA SER A 26 16.44 -8.36 -8.57
C SER A 26 15.77 -7.00 -8.80
N PHE A 27 16.18 -6.01 -8.00
CA PHE A 27 16.11 -4.60 -8.39
C PHE A 27 17.29 -3.80 -7.81
N MET A 28 18.51 -4.18 -8.18
CA MET A 28 19.73 -3.42 -7.84
C MET A 28 20.61 -3.32 -9.06
N ASN A 29 20.32 -2.33 -9.92
CA ASN A 29 21.30 -1.70 -10.80
C ASN A 29 20.60 -0.62 -11.62
N SER A 30 20.65 0.62 -11.13
CA SER A 30 20.82 1.86 -11.91
C SER A 30 20.30 3.02 -11.06
N ILE A 31 21.18 3.93 -10.65
CA ILE A 31 21.02 5.39 -10.70
C ILE A 31 22.21 5.98 -9.94
N THR A 32 23.24 6.29 -10.72
CA THR A 32 24.27 7.26 -10.34
C THR A 32 24.06 8.46 -11.25
N LEU A 33 24.25 9.66 -10.69
CA LEU A 33 24.44 10.95 -11.37
C LEU A 33 23.20 11.84 -11.52
N ALA A 34 22.97 12.72 -10.54
CA ALA A 34 23.04 14.18 -10.72
C ALA A 34 22.39 14.93 -9.52
N LEU A 35 23.21 15.27 -8.53
CA LEU A 35 22.96 16.35 -7.58
C LEU A 35 23.54 17.64 -8.16
N SER A 36 22.79 18.75 -8.16
CA SER A 36 23.26 20.01 -7.56
C SER A 36 22.20 21.14 -7.62
N MET A 37 22.07 21.83 -6.48
CA MET A 37 21.77 23.26 -6.27
C MET A 37 20.35 23.74 -5.89
N ASN A 38 20.31 24.24 -4.65
CA ASN A 38 19.71 25.49 -4.13
C ASN A 38 18.28 25.53 -3.54
N GLU A 39 18.27 25.46 -2.20
CA GLU A 39 17.81 26.46 -1.22
C GLU A 39 16.52 27.28 -1.48
N GLY A 40 15.54 27.03 -0.62
CA GLY A 40 15.09 28.05 0.35
C GLY A 40 13.73 28.72 0.10
N GLY A 41 12.80 28.55 1.04
CA GLY A 41 11.71 29.52 1.26
C GLY A 41 10.42 28.98 1.88
N GLN A 42 10.34 28.92 3.22
CA GLN A 42 9.09 28.79 3.97
C GLN A 42 8.11 29.95 3.65
N ARG A 43 6.80 29.66 3.60
CA ARG A 43 5.76 30.70 3.71
C ARG A 43 4.64 30.31 4.68
N VAL A 44 4.52 31.17 5.69
CA VAL A 44 3.49 31.26 6.73
C VAL A 44 2.18 31.81 6.15
N VAL A 45 1.02 31.23 6.48
CA VAL A 45 -0.31 31.77 6.16
C VAL A 45 -0.65 32.90 7.14
N LYS A 46 -0.85 34.12 6.65
CA LYS A 46 -1.40 35.27 7.41
C LYS A 46 -2.78 35.63 6.88
N ASN A 47 -3.72 35.91 7.79
CA ASN A 47 -4.96 36.64 7.51
C ASN A 47 -4.66 37.85 6.61
N ILE A 48 -5.34 37.97 5.48
CA ILE A 48 -5.06 39.01 4.49
C ILE A 48 -5.78 40.31 4.87
N ASP A 49 -5.01 41.37 5.15
CA ASP A 49 -5.55 42.71 5.40
C ASP A 49 -5.66 43.54 4.09
N PRO A 50 -6.47 44.62 4.06
CA PRO A 50 -6.64 45.45 2.86
C PRO A 50 -5.35 46.09 2.34
N VAL A 51 -4.36 46.33 3.20
CA VAL A 51 -3.04 46.88 2.82
C VAL A 51 -2.24 45.82 2.08
N THR A 52 -2.35 44.56 2.50
CA THR A 52 -1.73 43.40 1.84
C THR A 52 -2.38 43.13 0.49
N VAL A 53 -3.71 43.22 0.39
CA VAL A 53 -4.44 43.16 -0.90
C VAL A 53 -3.97 44.27 -1.84
N ALA A 54 -3.91 45.52 -1.36
CA ALA A 54 -3.46 46.64 -2.17
C ALA A 54 -2.03 46.47 -2.69
N LYS A 55 -1.11 45.98 -1.84
CA LYS A 55 0.26 45.64 -2.26
C LYS A 55 0.29 44.55 -3.33
N LYS A 56 -0.56 43.53 -3.21
CA LYS A 56 -0.66 42.44 -4.18
C LYS A 56 -1.15 42.88 -5.55
N PHE A 57 -2.03 43.88 -5.63
CA PHE A 57 -2.44 44.49 -6.90
C PHE A 57 -1.35 45.40 -7.46
N LEU A 58 -0.68 46.18 -6.60
CA LEU A 58 0.38 47.08 -7.02
C LEU A 58 1.57 46.33 -7.67
N VAL A 59 2.00 45.20 -7.07
CA VAL A 59 3.05 44.33 -7.66
C VAL A 59 2.64 43.81 -9.04
N ARG A 60 1.34 43.64 -9.29
CA ARG A 60 0.79 43.17 -10.57
C ARG A 60 0.45 44.30 -11.54
N GLY A 61 0.77 45.55 -11.21
CA GLY A 61 0.59 46.71 -12.08
C GLY A 61 -0.79 47.38 -11.99
N PHE A 62 -1.55 47.13 -10.94
CA PHE A 62 -2.92 47.64 -10.75
C PHE A 62 -3.04 48.50 -9.48
N ASN A 63 -3.86 49.53 -9.53
CA ASN A 63 -4.35 50.25 -8.35
C ASN A 63 -5.73 49.72 -7.97
N ILE A 64 -6.02 49.55 -6.67
CA ILE A 64 -7.32 49.08 -6.19
C ILE A 64 -7.95 50.11 -5.26
N SER A 65 -9.26 50.32 -5.38
CA SER A 65 -9.98 51.20 -4.45
C SER A 65 -10.01 50.60 -3.04
N PRO A 66 -9.99 51.43 -1.97
CA PRO A 66 -10.05 50.93 -0.60
C PRO A 66 -11.28 50.04 -0.32
N ALA A 67 -12.43 50.38 -0.92
CA ALA A 67 -13.65 49.60 -0.80
C ALA A 67 -13.56 48.25 -1.55
N ALA A 68 -12.96 48.23 -2.73
CA ALA A 68 -12.70 46.99 -3.47
C ALA A 68 -11.73 46.05 -2.72
N ALA A 69 -10.71 46.60 -2.06
CA ALA A 69 -9.80 45.82 -1.22
C ALA A 69 -10.52 45.21 0.00
N GLN A 70 -11.46 45.93 0.61
CA GLN A 70 -12.29 45.40 1.70
C GLN A 70 -13.24 44.29 1.24
N LEU A 71 -13.81 44.40 0.04
CA LEU A 71 -14.64 43.35 -0.55
C LEU A 71 -13.87 42.05 -0.77
N ILE A 72 -12.60 42.14 -1.21
CA ILE A 72 -11.73 40.98 -1.37
C ILE A 72 -11.42 40.33 -0.02
N CYS A 73 -11.09 41.12 1.01
CA CYS A 73 -10.88 40.60 2.38
C CYS A 73 -12.13 39.94 2.96
N SER A 74 -13.32 40.38 2.57
CA SER A 74 -14.61 39.82 3.02
C SER A 74 -15.08 38.62 2.19
N SER A 75 -14.36 38.28 1.11
CA SER A 75 -14.70 37.16 0.25
C SER A 75 -14.25 35.83 0.87
N GLN A 76 -14.91 34.74 0.48
CA GLN A 76 -14.60 33.40 0.99
C GLN A 76 -13.23 32.88 0.53
N ASP A 77 -12.70 33.40 -0.58
CA ASP A 77 -11.40 33.02 -1.15
C ASP A 77 -10.72 34.25 -1.79
N PRO A 78 -10.01 35.05 -0.98
CA PRO A 78 -9.40 36.29 -1.44
C PRO A 78 -8.37 36.10 -2.56
N GLU A 79 -7.59 35.02 -2.55
CA GLU A 79 -6.56 34.79 -3.59
C GLU A 79 -7.18 34.45 -4.94
N ALA A 80 -8.18 33.57 -4.97
CA ALA A 80 -8.87 33.23 -6.21
C ALA A 80 -9.56 34.45 -6.82
N VAL A 81 -10.11 35.34 -5.98
CA VAL A 81 -10.70 36.61 -6.44
C VAL A 81 -9.62 37.54 -7.00
N ILE A 82 -8.45 37.67 -6.35
CA ILE A 82 -7.34 38.50 -6.84
C ILE A 82 -6.89 38.04 -8.24
N GLU A 83 -6.71 36.73 -8.42
CA GLU A 83 -6.29 36.18 -9.72
C GLU A 83 -7.33 36.40 -10.81
N GLU A 84 -8.61 36.19 -10.50
CA GLU A 84 -9.69 36.37 -11.47
C GLU A 84 -9.87 37.85 -11.87
N VAL A 85 -9.72 38.79 -10.91
CA VAL A 85 -9.71 40.23 -11.20
C VAL A 85 -8.53 40.57 -12.12
N CYS A 86 -7.31 40.14 -11.79
CA CYS A 86 -6.14 40.39 -12.63
C CYS A 86 -6.27 39.79 -14.04
N ARG A 87 -6.91 38.61 -14.16
CA ARG A 87 -7.14 37.95 -15.45
C ARG A 87 -8.12 38.72 -16.33
N LYS A 88 -9.21 39.26 -15.76
CA LYS A 88 -10.24 40.00 -16.49
C LYS A 88 -9.85 41.43 -16.80
N SER A 89 -9.00 42.04 -15.96
CA SER A 89 -8.65 43.46 -16.03
C SER A 89 -7.53 43.79 -17.02
N LYS A 90 -7.24 42.94 -18.02
CA LYS A 90 -6.18 43.17 -19.02
C LYS A 90 -6.36 44.53 -19.72
N GLY A 91 -5.70 45.56 -19.19
CA GLY A 91 -5.73 46.94 -19.70
C GLY A 91 -6.29 48.01 -18.73
N ASN A 92 -7.00 47.62 -17.66
CA ASN A 92 -7.53 48.58 -16.69
C ASN A 92 -6.51 48.83 -15.57
N PHE A 93 -6.08 50.09 -15.38
CA PHE A 93 -5.08 50.45 -14.36
C PHE A 93 -5.68 50.61 -12.95
N ILE A 94 -7.01 50.75 -12.85
CA ILE A 94 -7.75 50.96 -11.60
C ILE A 94 -8.83 49.88 -11.49
N ILE A 95 -8.82 49.17 -10.36
CA ILE A 95 -9.77 48.12 -9.99
C ILE A 95 -10.81 48.72 -9.04
N GLY A 96 -12.07 48.72 -9.47
CA GLY A 96 -13.22 49.15 -8.70
C GLY A 96 -13.96 48.00 -8.02
N GLU A 97 -15.00 48.35 -7.26
CA GLU A 97 -15.85 47.37 -6.56
C GLU A 97 -16.60 46.47 -7.54
N GLU A 98 -17.01 47.01 -8.69
CA GLU A 98 -17.73 46.27 -9.73
C GLU A 98 -16.87 45.17 -10.37
N ASP A 99 -15.57 45.44 -10.58
CA ASP A 99 -14.62 44.44 -11.09
C ASP A 99 -14.47 43.26 -10.12
N VAL A 100 -14.41 43.58 -8.82
CA VAL A 100 -14.32 42.59 -7.74
C VAL A 100 -15.61 41.78 -7.62
N LEU A 101 -16.78 42.42 -7.66
CA LEU A 101 -18.07 41.72 -7.61
C LEU A 101 -18.25 40.80 -8.82
N ASN A 102 -17.86 41.24 -10.01
CA ASN A 102 -17.88 40.42 -11.22
C ASN A 102 -16.91 39.24 -11.14
N ALA A 103 -15.77 39.39 -10.47
CA ALA A 103 -14.84 38.31 -10.20
C ALA A 103 -15.40 37.32 -9.16
N ILE A 104 -15.97 37.80 -8.06
CA ILE A 104 -16.61 36.96 -7.02
C ILE A 104 -17.75 36.12 -7.62
N ASN A 105 -18.58 36.73 -8.47
CA ASN A 105 -19.64 36.01 -9.18
C ASN A 105 -19.05 34.98 -10.15
N SER A 106 -18.01 35.32 -10.92
CA SER A 106 -17.30 34.38 -11.83
C SER A 106 -16.71 33.17 -11.09
N VAL A 107 -16.07 33.41 -9.94
CA VAL A 107 -15.49 32.37 -9.08
C VAL A 107 -16.60 31.49 -8.49
N SER A 108 -17.74 32.09 -8.13
CA SER A 108 -18.92 31.36 -7.65
C SER A 108 -19.58 30.52 -8.75
N SER A 109 -19.71 31.05 -9.97
CA SER A 109 -20.26 30.35 -11.13
C SER A 109 -19.35 29.20 -11.61
N ARG A 110 -18.03 29.39 -11.63
CA ARG A 110 -17.07 28.32 -11.93
C ARG A 110 -17.12 27.20 -10.89
N ARG A 111 -17.35 27.53 -9.61
CA ARG A 111 -17.61 26.49 -8.58
C ARG A 111 -18.91 25.71 -8.83
N ILE A 112 -19.86 26.26 -9.58
CA ILE A 112 -21.12 25.59 -9.95
C ILE A 112 -20.93 24.75 -11.23
N GLU A 113 -20.16 25.21 -12.23
CA GLU A 113 -19.87 24.44 -13.45
C GLU A 113 -18.82 23.33 -13.23
N VAL A 114 -17.85 23.50 -12.34
CA VAL A 114 -16.88 22.44 -11.94
C VAL A 114 -17.52 21.40 -10.99
N LYS A 115 -18.81 21.57 -10.60
CA LYS A 115 -19.57 20.64 -9.74
C LYS A 115 -20.71 19.91 -10.47
N ARG A 116 -20.53 19.59 -11.75
CA ARG A 116 -21.35 18.57 -12.44
C ARG A 116 -20.48 17.59 -13.23
N HIS A 117 -19.58 16.90 -12.53
CA HIS A 117 -19.47 15.46 -12.78
C HIS A 117 -20.61 14.81 -11.99
N GLU A 118 -21.58 14.25 -12.70
CA GLU A 118 -22.46 13.24 -12.09
C GLU A 118 -21.56 12.21 -11.40
N PRO A 119 -21.84 11.79 -10.16
CA PRO A 119 -21.09 10.71 -9.56
C PRO A 119 -21.33 9.48 -10.44
N GLU A 120 -20.32 9.02 -11.16
CA GLU A 120 -20.34 7.69 -11.75
C GLU A 120 -20.75 6.72 -10.63
N GLU A 121 -21.94 6.14 -10.76
CA GLU A 121 -22.48 5.14 -9.82
C GLU A 121 -21.63 3.85 -9.78
N ASN A 122 -20.56 3.78 -10.55
CA ASN A 122 -19.56 2.72 -10.59
C ASN A 122 -18.29 3.06 -9.81
N ARG A 123 -18.38 3.57 -8.57
CA ARG A 123 -17.25 3.43 -7.65
C ARG A 123 -17.03 1.92 -7.46
N HIS A 124 -15.99 1.34 -8.08
CA HIS A 124 -15.69 -0.07 -7.85
C HIS A 124 -15.46 -0.25 -6.35
N ARG A 125 -16.36 -1.00 -5.71
CA ARG A 125 -16.40 -1.08 -4.26
C ARG A 125 -15.23 -1.93 -3.81
N ILE A 126 -14.26 -1.30 -3.17
CA ILE A 126 -13.25 -2.01 -2.38
C ILE A 126 -14.01 -2.79 -1.29
N ARG A 127 -13.75 -4.09 -1.22
CA ARG A 127 -14.31 -4.97 -0.19
C ARG A 127 -13.17 -5.67 0.53
N VAL A 128 -12.91 -5.26 1.77
CA VAL A 128 -12.02 -5.99 2.67
C VAL A 128 -12.65 -7.36 2.96
N LEU A 129 -12.00 -8.44 2.53
CA LEU A 129 -12.52 -9.81 2.67
C LEU A 129 -12.35 -10.36 4.08
N LYS A 130 -11.28 -9.93 4.76
CA LYS A 130 -10.92 -10.36 6.10
C LYS A 130 -10.11 -9.25 6.74
N GLU A 131 -10.36 -9.00 8.01
CA GLU A 131 -9.66 -8.01 8.83
C GLU A 131 -9.21 -8.67 10.14
N VAL A 132 -7.93 -8.54 10.50
CA VAL A 132 -7.39 -9.17 11.71
C VAL A 132 -7.12 -8.08 12.74
N ARG A 133 -8.16 -7.65 13.45
CA ARG A 133 -8.04 -6.62 14.52
C ARG A 133 -7.53 -7.18 15.85
N SER A 134 -7.92 -8.41 16.17
CA SER A 134 -7.54 -9.08 17.41
C SER A 134 -7.12 -10.51 17.13
N SER A 135 -5.82 -10.78 17.25
CA SER A 135 -5.33 -12.14 17.48
C SER A 135 -4.40 -12.10 18.68
N MET A 136 -4.99 -11.82 19.86
CA MET A 136 -4.27 -12.00 21.12
C MET A 136 -3.97 -13.49 21.25
N VAL A 137 -2.69 -13.81 21.21
CA VAL A 137 -2.14 -15.14 21.43
C VAL A 137 -1.24 -14.98 22.65
N GLU A 138 -1.41 -15.86 23.64
CA GLU A 138 -0.62 -15.77 24.88
C GLU A 138 0.81 -16.30 24.69
N GLY A 139 1.07 -16.95 23.55
CA GLY A 139 2.37 -17.50 23.19
C GLY A 139 2.65 -18.82 23.88
N LYS A 140 1.61 -19.56 24.27
CA LYS A 140 1.73 -20.85 24.94
C LYS A 140 1.96 -21.97 23.93
N VAL A 141 2.48 -23.10 24.38
CA VAL A 141 2.73 -24.27 23.52
C VAL A 141 1.46 -24.71 22.80
N GLU A 142 0.31 -24.65 23.48
CA GLU A 142 -0.99 -24.98 22.91
C GLU A 142 -1.36 -24.08 21.73
N ASP A 143 -0.94 -22.81 21.75
CA ASP A 143 -1.17 -21.87 20.65
C ASP A 143 -0.38 -22.26 19.40
N PHE A 144 0.88 -22.68 19.58
CA PHE A 144 1.71 -23.18 18.47
C PHE A 144 1.14 -24.47 17.89
N VAL A 145 0.74 -25.41 18.76
CA VAL A 145 0.08 -26.66 18.32
C VAL A 145 -1.19 -26.35 17.54
N ALA A 146 -2.04 -25.44 18.02
CA ALA A 146 -3.25 -25.02 17.31
C ALA A 146 -2.92 -24.35 15.96
N TYR A 147 -1.89 -23.51 15.92
CA TYR A 147 -1.44 -22.83 14.70
C TYR A 147 -0.98 -23.81 13.61
N PHE A 148 -0.07 -24.73 13.93
CA PHE A 148 0.44 -25.71 12.97
C PHE A 148 -0.64 -26.71 12.53
N ASN A 149 -1.54 -27.10 13.43
CA ASN A 149 -2.70 -27.91 13.07
C ASN A 149 -3.62 -27.18 12.08
N SER A 150 -3.93 -25.90 12.32
CA SER A 150 -4.70 -25.07 11.39
C SER A 150 -3.98 -24.91 10.04
N ARG A 151 -2.65 -24.73 10.04
CA ARG A 151 -1.83 -24.64 8.81
C ARG A 151 -1.95 -25.93 7.99
N LEU A 152 -1.65 -27.08 8.62
CA LEU A 152 -1.75 -28.39 7.98
C LEU A 152 -3.16 -28.64 7.44
N GLU A 153 -4.21 -28.38 8.23
CA GLU A 153 -5.59 -28.63 7.83
C GLU A 153 -6.01 -27.80 6.60
N LYS A 154 -5.72 -26.49 6.62
CA LYS A 154 -6.08 -25.56 5.53
C LYS A 154 -5.34 -25.88 4.24
N ILE A 155 -4.02 -26.11 4.32
CA ILE A 155 -3.22 -26.39 3.12
C ILE A 155 -3.51 -27.80 2.59
N SER A 156 -3.70 -28.80 3.48
CA SER A 156 -4.13 -30.14 3.08
C SER A 156 -5.44 -30.12 2.29
N ARG A 157 -6.36 -29.22 2.63
CA ARG A 157 -7.62 -29.08 1.89
C ARG A 157 -7.41 -28.67 0.43
N ILE A 158 -6.42 -27.82 0.15
CA ILE A 158 -6.04 -27.43 -1.21
C ILE A 158 -5.47 -28.64 -1.96
N LEU A 159 -4.56 -29.38 -1.31
CA LEU A 159 -3.89 -30.54 -1.89
C LEU A 159 -4.82 -31.73 -2.12
N ARG A 160 -5.84 -31.93 -1.27
CA ARG A 160 -6.84 -33.02 -1.40
C ARG A 160 -7.65 -32.96 -2.70
N ASN A 161 -7.70 -31.81 -3.38
CA ASN A 161 -8.31 -31.72 -4.70
C ASN A 161 -7.47 -32.38 -5.80
N ARG A 162 -6.17 -32.64 -5.55
CA ARG A 162 -5.20 -33.18 -6.51
C ARG A 162 -4.71 -34.60 -6.16
N ILE A 163 -4.83 -35.01 -4.91
CA ILE A 163 -4.42 -36.33 -4.39
C ILE A 163 -5.38 -36.83 -3.30
N GLN A 164 -5.40 -38.14 -3.06
CA GLN A 164 -6.14 -38.74 -1.94
C GLN A 164 -5.15 -39.20 -0.86
N PRO A 165 -4.80 -38.32 0.11
CA PRO A 165 -3.77 -38.64 1.09
C PRO A 165 -4.27 -39.61 2.15
N THR A 166 -3.44 -40.60 2.45
CA THR A 166 -3.55 -41.51 3.59
C THR A 166 -2.89 -40.88 4.81
N GLN A 167 -3.52 -41.00 5.99
CA GLN A 167 -2.90 -40.60 7.26
C GLN A 167 -1.64 -41.42 7.53
N ILE A 168 -0.58 -40.80 8.05
CA ILE A 168 0.71 -41.44 8.24
C ILE A 168 0.61 -42.71 9.12
N LYS A 169 -0.17 -42.69 10.20
CA LYS A 169 -0.38 -43.88 11.06
C LYS A 169 -0.94 -45.11 10.33
N ASN A 170 -1.61 -44.92 9.18
CA ASN A 170 -2.23 -46.00 8.42
C ASN A 170 -1.29 -46.57 7.35
N LEU A 171 -0.11 -45.98 7.12
CA LEU A 171 0.83 -46.44 6.08
C LEU A 171 1.27 -47.90 6.29
N GLY A 172 1.39 -48.35 7.54
CA GLY A 172 1.75 -49.74 7.86
C GLY A 172 0.78 -50.81 7.32
N ARG A 173 -0.41 -50.40 6.85
CA ARG A 173 -1.41 -51.30 6.22
C ARG A 173 -1.10 -51.60 4.75
N PHE A 174 -0.23 -50.81 4.12
CA PHE A 174 0.09 -50.91 2.71
C PHE A 174 1.39 -51.72 2.53
N ARG A 175 1.53 -52.44 1.41
CA ARG A 175 2.70 -53.29 1.12
C ARG A 175 3.17 -53.09 -0.32
N GLY A 176 4.13 -52.20 -0.52
CA GLY A 176 4.72 -51.95 -1.84
C GLY A 176 3.81 -51.20 -2.81
N GLU A 177 2.69 -50.67 -2.32
CA GLU A 177 1.72 -49.91 -3.10
C GLU A 177 2.12 -48.44 -3.17
N THR A 178 1.62 -47.74 -4.21
CA THR A 178 1.70 -46.29 -4.29
C THR A 178 0.76 -45.67 -3.28
N VAL A 179 1.29 -44.80 -2.43
CA VAL A 179 0.56 -44.07 -1.39
C VAL A 179 0.76 -42.58 -1.60
N SER A 180 -0.23 -41.79 -1.18
CA SER A 180 -0.11 -40.35 -1.07
C SER A 180 -0.18 -39.95 0.40
N VAL A 181 0.65 -38.99 0.82
CA VAL A 181 0.60 -38.37 2.15
C VAL A 181 0.60 -36.85 1.98
N VAL A 182 0.04 -36.14 2.97
CA VAL A 182 0.22 -34.70 3.12
C VAL A 182 0.70 -34.45 4.53
N GLY A 183 1.77 -33.68 4.68
CA GLY A 183 2.38 -33.39 5.96
C GLY A 183 3.13 -32.07 5.95
N ILE A 184 3.51 -31.62 7.14
CA ILE A 184 4.46 -30.54 7.35
C ILE A 184 5.87 -31.11 7.18
N VAL A 185 6.74 -30.37 6.51
CA VAL A 185 8.17 -30.65 6.40
C VAL A 185 8.83 -30.31 7.74
N SER A 186 9.14 -31.31 8.53
CA SER A 186 9.87 -31.12 9.79
C SER A 186 11.36 -30.92 9.54
N ASN A 187 11.91 -31.58 8.52
CA ASN A 187 13.32 -31.48 8.15
C ASN A 187 13.58 -31.95 6.72
N VAL A 188 14.66 -31.46 6.11
CA VAL A 188 15.17 -31.93 4.82
C VAL A 188 16.69 -32.00 4.88
N PHE A 189 17.25 -33.15 4.49
CA PHE A 189 18.70 -33.32 4.47
C PHE A 189 19.16 -34.27 3.37
N GLU A 190 20.39 -34.04 2.92
CA GLU A 190 21.05 -34.84 1.89
C GLU A 190 21.71 -36.10 2.48
N ARG A 191 21.61 -37.21 1.75
CA ARG A 191 22.25 -38.49 2.04
C ARG A 191 22.84 -39.06 0.76
N SER A 192 24.17 -39.03 0.64
CA SER A 192 24.93 -39.58 -0.48
C SER A 192 24.50 -39.01 -1.86
N ASP A 193 23.47 -39.58 -2.47
CA ASP A 193 22.97 -39.28 -3.81
C ASP A 193 21.47 -38.89 -3.84
N HIS A 194 20.83 -38.76 -2.67
CA HIS A 194 19.41 -38.47 -2.54
C HIS A 194 19.11 -37.54 -1.37
N TYR A 195 17.88 -37.01 -1.36
CA TYR A 195 17.38 -36.19 -0.26
C TYR A 195 16.35 -36.97 0.54
N VAL A 196 16.37 -36.77 1.85
CA VAL A 196 15.36 -37.29 2.78
C VAL A 196 14.54 -36.11 3.28
N ILE A 197 13.24 -36.20 3.07
CA ILE A 197 12.25 -35.26 3.58
C ILE A 197 11.54 -35.96 4.75
N GLU A 198 11.63 -35.38 5.94
CA GLU A 198 10.87 -35.85 7.10
C GLU A 198 9.53 -35.11 7.13
N LEU A 199 8.44 -35.86 6.94
CA LEU A 199 7.08 -35.33 6.96
C LEU A 199 6.34 -35.73 8.22
N GLU A 200 5.55 -34.79 8.75
CA GLU A 200 4.72 -34.97 9.93
C GLU A 200 3.26 -34.61 9.65
N ASP A 201 2.34 -35.44 10.15
CA ASP A 201 0.92 -35.10 10.28
C ASP A 201 0.46 -35.29 11.73
N GLN A 202 -0.81 -35.06 12.02
CA GLN A 202 -1.39 -35.23 13.37
C GLN A 202 -1.30 -36.66 13.92
N THR A 203 -0.87 -37.63 13.11
CA THR A 203 -0.89 -39.06 13.41
C THR A 203 0.49 -39.70 13.48
N GLY A 204 1.54 -39.02 13.01
CA GLY A 204 2.91 -39.49 13.11
C GLY A 204 3.83 -38.86 12.05
N THR A 205 4.99 -39.48 11.87
CA THR A 205 6.02 -39.03 10.92
C THR A 205 6.36 -40.11 9.88
N VAL A 206 6.81 -39.68 8.70
CA VAL A 206 7.28 -40.56 7.62
C VAL A 206 8.43 -39.93 6.86
N ASN A 207 9.41 -40.75 6.48
CA ASN A 207 10.51 -40.32 5.63
C ASN A 207 10.15 -40.52 4.16
N CYS A 208 10.37 -39.48 3.37
CA CYS A 208 10.20 -39.49 1.92
C CYS A 208 11.57 -39.35 1.26
N ILE A 209 11.95 -40.33 0.44
CA ILE A 209 13.22 -40.40 -0.26
C ILE A 209 13.04 -39.80 -1.66
N ALA A 210 13.73 -38.71 -1.93
CA ALA A 210 13.65 -37.96 -3.19
C ALA A 210 14.93 -38.15 -4.01
N ASN A 211 14.78 -38.63 -5.25
CA ASN A 211 15.86 -38.92 -6.19
C ASN A 211 15.70 -38.12 -7.49
N GLY A 212 16.79 -37.92 -8.23
CA GLY A 212 16.77 -37.28 -9.54
C GLY A 212 16.05 -35.92 -9.52
N LYS A 213 15.02 -35.74 -10.37
CA LYS A 213 14.24 -34.49 -10.39
C LYS A 213 13.57 -34.14 -9.06
N ASN A 214 13.14 -35.15 -8.29
CA ASN A 214 12.54 -34.89 -6.98
C ASN A 214 13.59 -34.44 -5.96
N ALA A 215 14.86 -34.82 -6.13
CA ALA A 215 15.95 -34.34 -5.26
C ALA A 215 16.21 -32.84 -5.46
N GLU A 216 16.14 -32.35 -6.71
CA GLU A 216 16.25 -30.91 -7.01
C GLU A 216 15.15 -30.10 -6.32
N ILE A 217 13.90 -30.60 -6.35
CA ILE A 217 12.77 -30.03 -5.63
C ILE A 217 13.01 -30.08 -4.11
N ALA A 218 13.42 -31.25 -3.59
CA ALA A 218 13.63 -31.44 -2.16
C ALA A 218 14.70 -30.48 -1.60
N ARG A 219 15.76 -30.21 -2.36
CA ARG A 219 16.83 -29.29 -1.99
C ARG A 219 16.35 -27.85 -1.72
N GLU A 220 15.24 -27.45 -2.34
CA GLU A 220 14.66 -26.11 -2.22
C GLU A 220 13.54 -26.03 -1.17
N LEU A 221 13.12 -27.17 -0.62
CA LEU A 221 12.12 -27.21 0.45
C LEU A 221 12.65 -26.58 1.74
N LEU A 222 11.76 -25.87 2.41
CA LEU A 222 12.02 -25.27 3.71
C LEU A 222 11.25 -26.01 4.81
N GLY A 223 11.74 -25.89 6.05
CA GLY A 223 10.99 -26.34 7.22
C GLY A 223 9.63 -25.64 7.31
N ASP A 224 8.68 -26.32 7.94
CA ASP A 224 7.31 -25.85 8.18
C ASP A 224 6.40 -25.69 6.95
N GLU A 225 6.88 -26.03 5.75
CA GLU A 225 6.08 -26.11 4.53
C GLU A 225 5.12 -27.30 4.58
N VAL A 226 3.92 -27.15 4.00
CA VAL A 226 2.96 -28.26 3.87
C VAL A 226 2.94 -28.74 2.42
N ILE A 227 3.39 -29.98 2.21
CA ILE A 227 3.47 -30.59 0.88
C ILE A 227 2.70 -31.90 0.83
N GLY A 228 2.29 -32.28 -0.39
CA GLY A 228 1.82 -33.62 -0.68
C GLY A 228 2.94 -34.45 -1.32
N VAL A 229 3.10 -35.70 -0.92
CA VAL A 229 4.04 -36.63 -1.56
C VAL A 229 3.27 -37.87 -2.01
N THR A 230 3.40 -38.21 -3.29
CA THR A 230 2.94 -39.50 -3.84
C THR A 230 4.15 -40.34 -4.19
N GLY A 231 4.15 -41.60 -3.79
CA GLY A 231 5.24 -42.51 -4.10
C GLY A 231 5.01 -43.93 -3.62
N THR A 232 5.95 -44.82 -3.93
CA THR A 232 5.89 -46.23 -3.54
C THR A 232 6.39 -46.43 -2.11
N LEU A 233 5.59 -47.07 -1.25
CA LEU A 233 6.02 -47.41 0.11
C LEU A 233 7.05 -48.56 0.09
N ARG A 234 8.26 -48.30 0.61
CA ARG A 234 9.37 -49.27 0.74
C ARG A 234 9.84 -49.35 2.19
N GLY A 235 9.49 -50.45 2.87
CA GLY A 235 9.72 -50.56 4.31
C GLY A 235 8.88 -49.53 5.05
N ASN A 236 9.54 -48.60 5.74
CA ASN A 236 8.90 -47.51 6.49
C ASN A 236 9.05 -46.13 5.80
N SER A 237 9.62 -46.08 4.60
CA SER A 237 9.85 -44.85 3.86
C SER A 237 9.10 -44.85 2.53
N ILE A 238 8.72 -43.67 2.06
CA ILE A 238 8.09 -43.49 0.76
C ILE A 238 9.18 -43.10 -0.25
N LEU A 239 9.33 -43.88 -1.32
CA LEU A 239 10.15 -43.46 -2.45
C LEU A 239 9.33 -42.46 -3.28
N ALA A 240 9.68 -41.17 -3.22
CA ALA A 240 8.90 -40.10 -3.80
C ALA A 240 8.92 -40.16 -5.34
N GLU A 241 7.74 -40.30 -5.93
CA GLU A 241 7.51 -40.23 -7.37
C GLU A 241 7.07 -38.82 -7.78
N ARG A 242 6.28 -38.16 -6.93
CA ARG A 242 5.80 -36.79 -7.14
C ARG A 242 5.72 -36.03 -5.83
N ILE A 243 6.29 -34.83 -5.81
CA ILE A 243 6.12 -33.83 -4.75
C ILE A 243 5.10 -32.79 -5.25
N LEU A 244 4.14 -32.43 -4.42
CA LEU A 244 3.05 -31.52 -4.72
C LEU A 244 3.02 -30.34 -3.76
N PHE A 245 3.03 -29.14 -4.33
CA PHE A 245 2.83 -27.89 -3.60
C PHE A 245 1.36 -27.45 -3.64
N PRO A 246 0.90 -26.70 -2.63
CA PRO A 246 -0.42 -26.08 -2.64
C PRO A 246 -0.45 -24.95 -3.68
N ASP A 247 -0.88 -25.29 -4.87
CA ASP A 247 -0.82 -24.40 -6.02
C ASP A 247 -2.22 -23.96 -6.48
N VAL A 248 -2.30 -22.84 -7.19
CA VAL A 248 -3.56 -22.23 -7.65
C VAL A 248 -4.06 -22.91 -8.92
N PRO A 249 -5.39 -23.04 -9.11
CA PRO A 249 -5.93 -23.52 -10.38
C PRO A 249 -5.60 -22.53 -11.51
N VAL A 250 -5.07 -23.04 -12.63
CA VAL A 250 -4.75 -22.23 -13.83
C VAL A 250 -6.03 -21.78 -14.57
N ASN A 251 -7.17 -22.40 -14.28
CA ASN A 251 -8.44 -22.15 -14.97
C ASN A 251 -9.16 -20.96 -14.32
N GLY A 252 -8.86 -19.75 -14.78
CA GLY A 252 -9.60 -18.54 -14.43
C GLY A 252 -10.08 -17.81 -15.67
N GLU A 253 -11.31 -17.30 -15.65
CA GLU A 253 -11.77 -16.33 -16.64
C GLU A 253 -11.04 -15.01 -16.42
N ARG A 254 -10.36 -14.51 -17.46
CA ARG A 254 -9.74 -13.19 -17.41
C ARG A 254 -10.84 -12.15 -17.43
N LYS A 255 -10.95 -11.36 -16.37
CA LYS A 255 -11.82 -10.18 -16.38
C LYS A 255 -11.14 -9.07 -17.16
N GLU A 256 -11.87 -8.48 -18.09
CA GLU A 256 -11.46 -7.19 -18.66
C GLU A 256 -11.69 -6.11 -17.61
N ILE A 257 -10.64 -5.35 -17.34
CA ILE A 257 -10.64 -4.22 -16.42
C ILE A 257 -10.26 -3.00 -17.24
N ASP A 258 -11.07 -1.95 -17.17
CA ASP A 258 -10.93 -0.70 -17.93
C ASP A 258 -10.26 0.43 -17.12
N PHE A 259 -9.84 0.14 -15.89
CA PHE A 259 -9.11 1.05 -15.01
C PHE A 259 -7.71 0.53 -14.63
N GLY A 260 -6.85 1.47 -14.22
CA GLY A 260 -5.50 1.22 -13.72
C GLY A 260 -5.45 1.11 -12.19
N ILE A 261 -4.52 0.28 -11.71
CA ILE A 261 -4.13 0.17 -10.30
C ILE A 261 -2.63 0.41 -10.24
N VAL A 262 -2.19 1.27 -9.32
CA VAL A 262 -0.79 1.50 -9.04
C VAL A 262 -0.41 0.80 -7.75
N PHE A 263 0.72 0.09 -7.76
CA PHE A 263 1.24 -0.65 -6.61
C PHE A 263 2.59 -0.05 -6.22
N ILE A 264 2.70 0.36 -4.97
CA ILE A 264 3.92 0.84 -4.33
C ILE A 264 4.03 0.22 -2.92
N SER A 265 5.21 0.30 -2.33
CA SER A 265 5.51 -0.09 -0.95
C SER A 265 6.75 0.68 -0.49
N ASP A 266 7.11 0.57 0.78
CA ASP A 266 8.40 1.02 1.32
C ASP A 266 8.65 2.51 1.02
N THR A 267 7.66 3.35 1.30
CA THR A 267 7.82 4.80 1.12
C THR A 267 8.71 5.40 2.19
N HIS A 268 8.76 4.79 3.39
CA HIS A 268 9.60 5.22 4.52
C HIS A 268 9.56 6.73 4.77
N PHE A 269 8.35 7.31 4.78
CA PHE A 269 8.15 8.72 5.10
C PHE A 269 8.79 9.03 6.46
N GLY A 270 9.67 10.03 6.50
CA GLY A 270 10.48 10.35 7.67
C GLY A 270 11.94 9.94 7.60
N SER A 271 12.32 9.12 6.62
CA SER A 271 13.73 8.76 6.36
C SER A 271 14.51 9.91 5.71
N LYS A 272 15.83 10.01 5.97
CA LYS A 272 16.74 10.89 5.22
C LYS A 272 16.91 10.45 3.77
N ASP A 273 16.69 9.18 3.47
CA ASP A 273 16.85 8.61 2.13
C ASP A 273 15.55 8.69 1.31
N PHE A 274 14.49 9.32 1.85
CA PHE A 274 13.24 9.54 1.14
C PHE A 274 13.47 10.31 -0.17
N LEU A 275 13.04 9.73 -1.29
CA LEU A 275 13.23 10.27 -2.63
C LEU A 275 12.20 11.35 -2.97
N ALA A 276 12.22 12.46 -2.25
CA ALA A 276 11.20 13.52 -2.33
C ALA A 276 10.94 14.05 -3.75
N GLU A 277 11.99 14.24 -4.56
CA GLU A 277 11.84 14.72 -5.94
C GLU A 277 11.18 13.69 -6.86
N ASN A 278 11.47 12.40 -6.65
CA ASN A 278 10.85 11.32 -7.43
C ASN A 278 9.40 11.15 -7.01
N TRP A 279 9.12 11.22 -5.70
CA TRP A 279 7.77 11.23 -5.16
C TRP A 279 6.94 12.37 -5.75
N LYS A 280 7.49 13.58 -5.79
CA LYS A 280 6.81 14.74 -6.38
C LYS A 280 6.44 14.51 -7.85
N LYS A 281 7.36 13.97 -8.66
CA LYS A 281 7.08 13.63 -10.06
C LYS A 281 6.03 12.53 -10.19
N PHE A 282 6.06 11.56 -9.29
CA PHE A 282 5.06 10.50 -9.22
C PHE A 282 3.66 11.06 -8.89
N VAL A 283 3.54 11.97 -7.93
CA VAL A 283 2.29 12.66 -7.61
C VAL A 283 1.82 13.53 -8.79
N GLN A 284 2.71 14.28 -9.44
CA GLN A 284 2.37 15.04 -10.65
C GLN A 284 1.81 14.14 -11.74
N TRP A 285 2.43 12.98 -11.98
CA TRP A 285 1.91 11.99 -12.92
C TRP A 285 0.52 11.49 -12.52
N LEU A 286 0.31 11.08 -11.26
CA LEU A 286 -1.01 10.65 -10.77
C LEU A 286 -2.07 11.77 -10.89
N ASN A 287 -1.65 13.03 -10.83
CA ASN A 287 -2.52 14.18 -11.00
C ASN A 287 -2.76 14.57 -12.47
N CYS A 288 -2.21 13.84 -13.44
CA CYS A 288 -2.22 14.19 -14.86
C CYS A 288 -1.51 15.52 -15.19
N GLU A 289 -0.50 15.86 -14.40
CA GLU A 289 0.30 17.10 -14.52
C GLU A 289 1.73 16.80 -14.99
N SER A 290 1.97 15.66 -15.65
CA SER A 290 3.28 15.37 -16.22
C SER A 290 3.49 16.09 -17.55
N ASP A 291 4.76 16.28 -17.93
CA ASP A 291 5.14 16.91 -19.21
C ASP A 291 4.87 16.00 -20.43
N ASP A 292 4.49 14.73 -20.23
CA ASP A 292 4.21 13.76 -21.30
C ASP A 292 2.70 13.43 -21.34
N GLU A 293 2.04 13.86 -22.41
CA GLU A 293 0.61 13.66 -22.63
C GLU A 293 0.23 12.17 -22.59
N ARG A 294 1.09 11.27 -23.07
CA ARG A 294 0.82 9.82 -23.03
C ARG A 294 0.84 9.26 -21.61
N LEU A 295 1.70 9.80 -20.75
CA LEU A 295 1.73 9.41 -19.34
C LEU A 295 0.47 9.91 -18.63
N ASN A 296 -0.03 11.09 -18.99
CA ASN A 296 -1.27 11.64 -18.46
C ASN A 296 -2.49 10.79 -18.89
N GLU A 297 -2.57 10.33 -20.15
CA GLU A 297 -3.62 9.41 -20.62
C GLU A 297 -3.65 8.08 -19.84
N ILE A 298 -2.49 7.56 -19.44
CA ILE A 298 -2.40 6.36 -18.58
C ILE A 298 -2.86 6.71 -17.17
N ALA A 299 -2.40 7.83 -16.62
CA ALA A 299 -2.77 8.28 -15.29
C ALA A 299 -4.27 8.50 -15.15
N GLU A 300 -4.96 9.05 -16.16
CA GLU A 300 -6.41 9.27 -16.16
C GLU A 300 -7.21 7.99 -15.84
N LYS A 301 -6.71 6.83 -16.27
CA LYS A 301 -7.36 5.53 -16.01
C LYS A 301 -7.12 5.00 -14.61
N VAL A 302 -6.16 5.54 -13.85
CA VAL A 302 -5.85 5.09 -12.49
C VAL A 302 -7.00 5.42 -11.54
N LYS A 303 -7.52 4.39 -10.87
CA LYS A 303 -8.58 4.52 -9.85
C LYS A 303 -8.13 4.10 -8.45
N TYR A 304 -7.05 3.34 -8.36
CA TYR A 304 -6.54 2.81 -7.09
C TYR A 304 -5.03 2.98 -6.97
N LEU A 305 -4.59 3.40 -5.78
CA LEU A 305 -3.20 3.32 -5.35
C LEU A 305 -3.13 2.39 -4.15
N ILE A 306 -2.28 1.37 -4.24
CA ILE A 306 -2.02 0.44 -3.14
C ILE A 306 -0.62 0.72 -2.61
N LEU A 307 -0.55 1.09 -1.33
CA LEU A 307 0.68 1.23 -0.56
C LEU A 307 0.80 0.02 0.39
N ALA A 308 1.66 -0.92 0.02
CA ALA A 308 1.73 -2.26 0.60
C ALA A 308 2.91 -2.43 1.57
N GLY A 309 2.89 -1.72 2.68
CA GLY A 309 3.87 -1.82 3.76
C GLY A 309 4.82 -0.63 3.85
N ASP A 310 5.36 -0.46 5.05
CA ASP A 310 6.39 0.51 5.42
C ASP A 310 6.10 1.91 4.90
N VAL A 311 4.94 2.42 5.31
CA VAL A 311 4.48 3.77 4.98
C VAL A 311 5.48 4.78 5.52
N VAL A 312 5.78 4.66 6.81
CA VAL A 312 6.72 5.50 7.54
C VAL A 312 7.99 4.72 7.88
N ASP A 313 9.06 5.43 8.21
CA ASP A 313 10.34 4.79 8.53
C ASP A 313 10.36 4.17 9.94
N GLY A 314 9.41 4.54 10.80
CA GLY A 314 9.27 4.01 12.14
C GLY A 314 10.23 4.66 13.14
N VAL A 315 10.16 4.20 14.39
CA VAL A 315 11.05 4.63 15.48
C VAL A 315 11.48 3.42 16.29
N GLY A 316 12.79 3.22 16.41
CA GLY A 316 13.37 2.12 17.18
C GLY A 316 13.22 0.74 16.53
N VAL A 317 13.14 0.70 15.19
CA VAL A 317 12.98 -0.53 14.40
C VAL A 317 14.29 -1.36 14.41
N TYR A 318 15.44 -0.68 14.33
CA TYR A 318 16.77 -1.31 14.40
C TYR A 318 17.79 -0.41 15.13
N PRO A 319 18.93 -0.96 15.60
CA PRO A 319 19.94 -0.19 16.32
C PRO A 319 20.49 0.99 15.51
N GLU A 320 20.67 2.14 16.16
CA GLU A 320 21.19 3.40 15.59
C GLU A 320 20.32 4.06 14.51
N GLN A 321 19.06 3.63 14.32
CA GLN A 321 18.12 4.18 13.34
C GLN A 321 17.95 5.71 13.49
N GLU A 322 18.04 6.28 14.69
CA GLU A 322 17.89 7.71 14.92
C GLU A 322 18.85 8.59 14.12
N LYS A 323 19.98 8.03 13.66
CA LYS A 323 20.95 8.73 12.78
C LYS A 323 20.45 8.84 11.35
N GLU A 324 19.51 8.00 10.93
CA GLU A 324 18.97 7.90 9.57
C GLU A 324 17.61 8.58 9.43
N LEU A 325 16.93 8.88 10.54
CA LEU A 325 15.66 9.61 10.56
C LEU A 325 15.85 11.11 10.26
N ALA A 326 15.10 11.60 9.28
CA ALA A 326 14.88 13.03 9.05
C ALA A 326 13.81 13.58 10.01
N ILE A 327 12.80 12.76 10.32
CA ILE A 327 11.72 13.05 11.28
C ILE A 327 11.79 12.00 12.39
N ILE A 328 12.10 12.43 13.62
CA ILE A 328 12.38 11.53 14.74
C ILE A 328 11.08 11.04 15.41
N ASP A 329 10.00 11.82 15.33
CA ASP A 329 8.72 11.50 15.98
C ASP A 329 7.80 10.71 15.03
N ILE A 330 7.24 9.60 15.51
CA ILE A 330 6.40 8.71 14.70
C ILE A 330 5.08 9.37 14.25
N TYR A 331 4.50 10.26 15.05
CA TYR A 331 3.28 10.97 14.66
C TYR A 331 3.60 11.98 13.57
N GLU A 332 4.71 12.71 13.68
CA GLU A 332 5.19 13.62 12.64
C GLU A 332 5.50 12.87 11.33
N GLN A 333 6.00 11.63 11.39
CA GLN A 333 6.20 10.81 10.18
C GLN A 333 4.88 10.48 9.49
N TYR A 334 3.84 10.09 10.24
CA TYR A 334 2.51 9.84 9.67
C TYR A 334 1.82 11.11 9.19
N GLU A 335 2.00 12.25 9.87
CA GLU A 335 1.54 13.55 9.38
C GLU A 335 2.20 13.89 8.03
N PHE A 336 3.52 13.71 7.92
CA PHE A 336 4.26 13.91 6.67
C PHE A 336 3.79 12.96 5.56
N ALA A 337 3.53 11.69 5.88
CA ALA A 337 2.95 10.74 4.94
C ALA A 337 1.56 11.19 4.46
N ALA A 338 0.69 11.62 5.38
CA ALA A 338 -0.65 12.09 5.07
C ALA A 338 -0.63 13.34 4.18
N GLU A 339 0.26 14.31 4.45
CA GLU A 339 0.43 15.50 3.59
C GLU A 339 0.84 15.12 2.17
N ASN A 340 1.80 14.20 2.02
CA ASN A 340 2.28 13.73 0.73
C ASN A 340 1.20 12.96 -0.06
N LEU A 341 0.41 12.13 0.63
CA LEU A 341 -0.69 11.38 0.03
C LEU A 341 -1.89 12.29 -0.29
N ASP A 342 -2.15 13.33 0.50
CA ASP A 342 -3.23 14.29 0.24
C ASP A 342 -3.00 15.10 -1.04
N GLY A 343 -1.74 15.24 -1.45
CA GLY A 343 -1.36 15.85 -2.74
C GLY A 343 -1.84 15.08 -3.97
N ILE A 344 -2.34 13.85 -3.82
CA ILE A 344 -2.90 13.03 -4.90
C ILE A 344 -4.36 13.43 -5.16
N ARG A 345 -4.76 13.45 -6.44
CA ARG A 345 -6.12 13.76 -6.89
C ARG A 345 -7.17 12.85 -6.21
N LYS A 346 -8.32 13.42 -5.85
CA LYS A 346 -9.30 12.79 -4.94
C LYS A 346 -10.13 11.67 -5.58
N GLU A 347 -10.01 11.49 -6.88
CA GLU A 347 -10.66 10.40 -7.64
C GLU A 347 -9.95 9.06 -7.47
N ILE A 348 -8.71 9.05 -6.98
CA ILE A 348 -7.95 7.82 -6.70
C ILE A 348 -8.25 7.39 -5.26
N ASP A 349 -8.78 6.18 -5.09
CA ASP A 349 -8.92 5.56 -3.77
C ASP A 349 -7.55 5.00 -3.34
N ILE A 350 -7.00 5.51 -2.24
CA ILE A 350 -5.73 5.06 -1.67
C ILE A 350 -6.01 3.97 -0.63
N ILE A 351 -5.36 2.81 -0.82
CA ILE A 351 -5.42 1.65 0.06
C ILE A 351 -4.06 1.48 0.70
N VAL A 352 -4.03 1.54 2.03
CA VAL A 352 -2.81 1.39 2.82
C VAL A 352 -2.85 0.07 3.56
N ALA A 353 -1.75 -0.67 3.49
CA ALA A 353 -1.50 -1.84 4.31
C ALA A 353 -0.19 -1.62 5.07
N PRO A 354 -0.13 -1.87 6.39
CA PRO A 354 1.07 -1.61 7.17
C PRO A 354 2.16 -2.65 6.91
N GLY A 355 3.40 -2.29 7.23
CA GLY A 355 4.57 -3.16 7.26
C GLY A 355 5.25 -3.17 8.64
N ASN A 356 6.46 -3.71 8.73
CA ASN A 356 7.17 -3.88 9.99
C ASN A 356 7.73 -2.56 10.57
N HIS A 357 7.89 -1.51 9.78
CA HIS A 357 8.28 -0.18 10.27
C HIS A 357 7.10 0.62 10.83
N ASP A 358 5.88 0.27 10.41
CA ASP A 358 4.66 0.96 10.82
C ASP A 358 4.30 0.73 12.29
N ALA A 359 3.51 1.64 12.85
CA ALA A 359 3.06 1.63 14.25
C ALA A 359 1.98 0.56 14.55
N VAL A 360 2.26 -0.67 14.14
CA VAL A 360 1.47 -1.87 14.40
C VAL A 360 2.31 -2.90 15.14
N ARG A 361 1.70 -4.02 15.54
CA ARG A 361 2.48 -5.13 16.11
C ARG A 361 3.47 -5.65 15.06
N GLN A 362 4.64 -6.05 15.52
CA GLN A 362 5.69 -6.62 14.67
C GLN A 362 5.35 -8.00 14.12
N ALA A 363 4.47 -8.76 14.79
CA ALA A 363 4.10 -10.10 14.39
C ALA A 363 2.99 -10.10 13.34
N GLU A 364 3.21 -10.86 12.26
CA GLU A 364 2.21 -11.12 11.23
C GLU A 364 1.09 -12.06 11.71
N PRO A 365 -0.15 -11.96 11.17
CA PRO A 365 -0.61 -10.91 10.26
C PRO A 365 -0.74 -9.56 10.97
N GLN A 366 -0.36 -8.45 10.34
CA GLN A 366 -0.50 -7.14 10.96
C GLN A 366 -1.96 -6.62 10.97
N PRO A 367 -2.44 -6.01 12.07
CA PRO A 367 -3.73 -5.33 12.10
C PRO A 367 -3.69 -4.05 11.27
N PRO A 368 -4.85 -3.44 10.94
CA PRO A 368 -4.90 -2.07 10.43
C PRO A 368 -4.15 -1.08 11.34
N LEU A 369 -3.70 0.05 10.78
CA LEU A 369 -3.15 1.15 11.56
C LEU A 369 -4.13 1.56 12.67
N PRO A 370 -3.65 1.90 13.88
CA PRO A 370 -4.49 2.44 14.94
C PRO A 370 -5.21 3.73 14.50
N LYS A 371 -6.39 3.98 15.07
CA LYS A 371 -7.24 5.15 14.76
C LYS A 371 -6.56 6.52 14.91
N GLU A 372 -5.50 6.60 15.69
CA GLU A 372 -4.72 7.82 15.86
C GLU A 372 -3.86 8.16 14.64
N PHE A 373 -3.64 7.19 13.75
CA PHE A 373 -2.90 7.30 12.48
C PHE A 373 -3.80 7.06 11.25
N GLU A 374 -5.13 6.90 11.44
CA GLU A 374 -6.12 6.63 10.37
C GLU A 374 -6.50 7.86 9.53
#